data_AF-A0A972S0V6-F1
#
_entry.id   AF-A0A972S0V6-F1
#
_cell.length_a   1.000
_cell.length_b   1.000
_cell.length_c   1.000
_cell.angle_alpha   90.00
_cell.angle_beta   90.00
_cell.angle_gamma   90.00
#
_symmetry.space_group_name_H-M   'P 1'
#
loop_
_entity.id
_entity.type
_entity.pdbx_description
1 polymer ?
#
loop_
_entity_poly.entity_id
_entity_poly.type
_entity_poly.pdbx_seq_one_letter_code
_entity_poly.pdbx_strand_id
1 'polypeptide(L)'
;LKVAISCAILTLIPYFLWLLWLLACEVFGFRKRTGFWFILAGVLLFYGGATFCYFVTLPYGVKFLLSFQKENIVPKIAVGHFVNFVGLFLLAFGTIFELPLIMVTLTKARLLNPHTAARFRRHAILIIVILAAIITPTPDAFNLALMAVPLYLLFEVGLLCSKLAAKG
;
A
#
# COMPACT_ATOMS: atom_id res chain seq x y z
N LEU A 1 -12.82 -21.39 2.22
CA LEU A 1 -13.48 -20.22 1.57
C LEU A 1 -12.67 -18.92 1.72
N LYS A 2 -12.42 -18.42 2.94
CA LYS A 2 -11.73 -17.12 3.15
C LYS A 2 -10.34 -17.03 2.50
N VAL A 3 -9.53 -18.08 2.60
CA VAL A 3 -8.22 -18.17 1.94
C VAL A 3 -8.36 -18.10 0.42
N ALA A 4 -9.34 -18.82 -0.14
CA ALA A 4 -9.61 -18.82 -1.57
C ALA A 4 -10.02 -17.43 -2.08
N ILE A 5 -10.78 -16.66 -1.27
CA ILE A 5 -11.15 -15.28 -1.59
C ILE A 5 -9.91 -14.38 -1.58
N SER A 6 -9.06 -14.45 -0.55
CA SER A 6 -7.82 -13.66 -0.51
C SER A 6 -6.88 -13.98 -1.67
N CYS A 7 -6.71 -15.26 -1.99
CA CYS A 7 -5.91 -15.69 -3.15
C CYS A 7 -6.54 -15.22 -4.46
N ALA A 8 -7.85 -15.32 -4.62
CA ALA A 8 -8.54 -14.84 -5.81
C ALA A 8 -8.34 -13.33 -6.02
N ILE A 9 -8.42 -12.53 -4.95
CA ILE A 9 -8.18 -11.08 -5.02
C ILE A 9 -6.74 -10.80 -5.43
N LEU A 10 -5.75 -11.51 -4.87
CA LEU A 10 -4.34 -11.35 -5.24
C LEU A 10 -4.09 -11.65 -6.72
N THR A 11 -4.72 -12.70 -7.26
CA THR A 11 -4.61 -13.05 -8.69
C THR A 11 -5.38 -12.08 -9.60
N LEU A 12 -6.40 -11.39 -9.07
CA LEU A 12 -7.20 -10.41 -9.81
C LEU A 12 -6.54 -9.03 -9.92
N ILE A 13 -5.45 -8.76 -9.18
CA ILE A 13 -4.74 -7.48 -9.22
C ILE A 13 -4.37 -7.02 -10.64
N PRO A 14 -3.77 -7.86 -11.51
CA PRO A 14 -3.44 -7.44 -12.87
C PRO A 14 -4.67 -7.03 -13.68
N TYR A 15 -5.79 -7.73 -13.49
CA TYR A 15 -7.06 -7.40 -14.15
C TYR A 15 -7.66 -6.10 -13.61
N PHE A 16 -7.59 -5.89 -12.29
CA PHE A 16 -8.06 -4.65 -11.65
C PHE A 16 -7.25 -3.43 -12.11
N LEU A 17 -5.93 -3.55 -12.20
CA LEU A 17 -5.05 -2.51 -12.73
C LEU A 17 -5.32 -2.23 -14.21
N TRP A 18 -5.60 -3.26 -15.00
CA TRP A 18 -6.00 -3.09 -16.40
C TRP A 18 -7.31 -2.32 -16.53
N LEU A 19 -8.31 -2.64 -15.70
CA LEU A 19 -9.59 -1.93 -15.66
C LEU A 19 -9.41 -0.45 -15.24
N LEU A 20 -8.63 -0.20 -14.17
CA LEU A 20 -8.29 1.14 -13.73
C LEU A 20 -7.61 1.94 -14.84
N TRP A 21 -6.69 1.33 -15.58
CA TRP A 21 -6.02 1.98 -16.70
C TRP A 21 -7.00 2.31 -17.84
N LEU A 22 -7.92 1.41 -18.15
CA LEU A 22 -8.91 1.63 -19.21
C LEU A 22 -9.84 2.79 -18.86
N LEU A 23 -10.31 2.85 -17.60
CA LEU A 23 -11.06 4.00 -17.07
C LEU A 23 -10.23 5.29 -17.14
N ALA A 24 -8.96 5.25 -16.76
CA ALA A 24 -8.08 6.41 -16.85
C ALA A 24 -7.86 6.87 -18.31
N CYS A 25 -7.76 5.94 -19.26
CA CYS A 25 -7.72 6.24 -20.69
C CYS A 25 -8.99 6.96 -21.17
N GLU A 26 -10.17 6.52 -20.70
CA GLU A 26 -11.46 7.10 -21.08
C GLU A 26 -11.67 8.49 -20.47
N VAL A 27 -11.34 8.65 -19.18
CA VAL A 27 -11.54 9.93 -18.47
C VAL A 27 -10.47 10.98 -18.83
N PHE A 28 -9.20 10.56 -18.94
CA PHE A 28 -8.06 11.49 -19.10
C PHE A 28 -7.43 11.48 -20.48
N GLY A 29 -7.94 10.67 -21.42
CA GLY A 29 -7.43 10.63 -22.80
C GLY A 29 -6.05 9.99 -22.94
N PHE A 30 -5.63 9.13 -22.00
CA PHE A 30 -4.33 8.48 -22.07
C PHE A 30 -4.20 7.52 -23.25
N ARG A 31 -2.98 7.35 -23.73
CA ARG A 31 -2.67 6.45 -24.85
C ARG A 31 -2.72 5.00 -24.38
N LYS A 32 -3.61 4.18 -24.95
CA LYS A 32 -3.78 2.75 -24.59
C LYS A 32 -2.46 1.96 -24.62
N ARG A 33 -1.54 2.30 -25.53
CA ARG A 33 -0.22 1.66 -25.69
C ARG A 33 0.70 1.81 -24.46
N THR A 34 0.50 2.85 -23.64
CA THR A 34 1.29 3.06 -22.41
C THR A 34 0.80 2.18 -21.26
N GLY A 35 -0.38 1.56 -21.39
CA GLY A 35 -0.99 0.74 -20.34
C GLY A 35 -0.16 -0.48 -19.94
N PHE A 36 0.62 -1.05 -20.86
CA PHE A 36 1.48 -2.18 -20.55
C PHE A 36 2.49 -1.84 -19.43
N TRP A 37 3.19 -0.71 -19.56
CA TRP A 37 4.16 -0.27 -18.55
C TRP A 37 3.50 0.11 -17.23
N PHE A 38 2.30 0.70 -17.29
CA PHE A 38 1.52 1.01 -16.10
C PHE A 38 1.14 -0.24 -15.31
N ILE A 39 0.57 -1.24 -15.99
CA ILE A 39 0.14 -2.50 -15.37
C ILE A 39 1.36 -3.25 -14.83
N LEU A 40 2.46 -3.33 -15.59
CA LEU A 40 3.68 -3.98 -15.13
C LEU A 40 4.23 -3.32 -13.86
N ALA A 41 4.30 -1.99 -13.84
CA ALA A 41 4.77 -1.24 -12.67
C ALA A 41 3.84 -1.45 -11.46
N GLY A 42 2.52 -1.39 -11.64
CA GLY A 42 1.55 -1.64 -10.58
C GLY A 42 1.65 -3.05 -10.02
N VAL A 43 1.68 -4.06 -10.88
CA VAL A 43 1.87 -5.46 -10.45
C VAL A 43 3.16 -5.62 -9.62
N LEU A 44 4.28 -5.05 -10.06
CA LEU A 44 5.54 -5.08 -9.31
C LEU A 44 5.45 -4.34 -7.97
N LEU A 45 4.81 -3.17 -7.94
CA LEU A 45 4.59 -2.39 -6.72
C LEU A 45 3.69 -3.14 -5.73
N PHE A 46 2.58 -3.70 -6.20
CA PHE A 46 1.63 -4.43 -5.38
C PHE A 46 2.28 -5.67 -4.75
N TYR A 47 2.92 -6.52 -5.55
CA TYR A 47 3.61 -7.70 -5.02
C TYR A 47 4.81 -7.30 -4.16
N GLY A 48 5.53 -6.23 -4.51
CA GLY A 48 6.57 -5.66 -3.66
C GLY A 48 6.04 -5.23 -2.28
N GLY A 49 4.86 -4.61 -2.24
CA GLY A 49 4.16 -4.24 -1.00
C GLY A 49 3.68 -5.44 -0.21
N ALA A 50 3.13 -6.46 -0.87
CA ALA A 50 2.74 -7.71 -0.23
C ALA A 50 3.95 -8.44 0.38
N THR A 51 5.07 -8.52 -0.35
CA THR A 51 6.32 -9.10 0.14
C THR A 51 6.88 -8.31 1.31
N PHE A 52 6.92 -6.98 1.21
CA PHE A 52 7.33 -6.12 2.32
C PHE A 52 6.47 -6.34 3.57
N CYS A 53 5.15 -6.40 3.40
CA CYS A 53 4.23 -6.70 4.49
C CYS A 53 4.51 -8.06 5.13
N TYR A 54 4.72 -9.10 4.34
CA TYR A 54 4.97 -10.45 4.84
C TYR A 54 6.27 -10.55 5.66
N PHE A 55 7.37 -10.00 5.14
CA PHE A 55 8.69 -10.15 5.75
C PHE A 55 9.00 -9.11 6.83
N VAL A 56 8.48 -7.89 6.69
CA VAL A 56 8.79 -6.80 7.62
C VAL A 56 7.62 -6.61 8.57
N THR A 57 6.45 -6.24 8.08
CA THR A 57 5.34 -5.79 8.93
C THR A 57 4.70 -6.91 9.77
N LEU A 58 4.46 -8.08 9.17
CA LEU A 58 3.77 -9.21 9.78
C LEU A 58 4.48 -9.76 11.03
N PRO A 59 5.81 -10.01 11.05
CA PRO A 59 6.47 -10.52 12.26
C PRO A 59 6.38 -9.54 13.44
N TYR A 60 6.35 -8.22 13.21
CA TYR A 60 6.10 -7.26 14.30
C TYR A 60 4.67 -7.37 14.82
N GLY A 61 3.67 -7.48 13.93
CA GLY A 61 2.29 -7.71 14.32
C GLY A 61 2.10 -8.99 15.14
N VAL A 62 2.75 -10.09 14.73
CA VAL A 62 2.70 -11.37 15.45
C VAL A 62 3.42 -11.31 16.79
N LYS A 63 4.62 -10.71 16.85
CA LYS A 63 5.33 -10.51 18.13
C LYS A 63 4.49 -9.71 19.11
N PHE A 64 3.77 -8.69 18.64
CA PHE A 64 2.85 -7.95 19.46
C PHE A 64 1.69 -8.82 19.97
N LEU A 65 1.03 -9.59 19.11
CA LEU A 65 -0.02 -10.54 19.51
C LEU A 65 0.47 -11.53 20.58
N LEU A 66 1.72 -12.00 20.46
CA LEU A 66 2.35 -12.90 21.43
C LEU A 66 2.77 -12.19 22.72
N SER A 67 3.10 -10.89 22.69
CA SER A 67 3.44 -10.12 23.90
C SER A 67 2.29 -9.97 24.90
N PHE A 68 1.05 -10.20 24.46
CA PHE A 68 -0.12 -10.28 25.34
C PHE A 68 -0.34 -11.65 26.00
N GLN A 69 0.52 -12.64 25.73
CA GLN A 69 0.51 -13.88 26.51
C GLN A 69 0.89 -13.55 27.96
N LYS A 70 -0.12 -13.52 28.85
CA LYS A 70 0.10 -13.68 30.30
C LYS A 70 0.26 -15.16 30.61
N GLU A 71 1.09 -15.48 31.62
CA GLU A 71 1.53 -16.83 32.01
C GLU A 71 0.43 -17.91 32.18
N ASN A 72 -0.86 -17.54 32.21
CA ASN A 72 -2.00 -18.46 32.35
C ASN A 72 -3.08 -18.37 31.25
N ILE A 73 -2.85 -17.62 30.17
CA ILE A 73 -3.80 -17.55 29.05
C ILE A 73 -3.07 -18.01 27.79
N VAL A 74 -3.32 -19.26 27.37
CA VAL A 74 -2.89 -19.75 26.06
C VAL A 74 -3.84 -19.14 25.01
N PRO A 75 -3.41 -18.15 24.20
CA PRO A 75 -4.25 -17.62 23.16
C PRO A 75 -4.47 -18.74 22.14
N LYS A 76 -5.69 -19.27 22.12
CA LYS A 76 -6.18 -20.06 21.00
C LYS A 76 -6.40 -19.10 19.84
N ILE A 77 -5.31 -18.70 19.18
CA ILE A 77 -5.41 -17.98 17.92
C ILE A 77 -6.05 -18.95 16.93
N ALA A 78 -7.35 -18.81 16.70
CA ALA A 78 -8.02 -19.66 15.74
C ALA A 78 -7.38 -19.40 14.38
N VAL A 79 -6.83 -20.45 13.76
CA VAL A 79 -6.09 -20.38 12.49
C VAL A 79 -6.88 -19.60 11.43
N GLY A 80 -8.22 -19.72 11.42
CA GLY A 80 -9.09 -18.98 10.52
C GLY A 80 -9.05 -17.45 10.69
N HIS A 81 -8.92 -16.93 11.91
CA HIS A 81 -8.80 -15.49 12.16
C HIS A 81 -7.42 -14.96 11.79
N PHE A 82 -6.38 -15.75 12.06
CA PHE A 82 -5.01 -15.38 11.69
C PHE A 82 -4.82 -15.29 10.18
N VAL A 83 -5.30 -16.30 9.43
CA VAL A 83 -5.19 -16.29 7.96
C VAL A 83 -6.00 -15.15 7.36
N ASN A 84 -7.17 -14.81 7.93
CA ASN A 84 -7.96 -13.67 7.47
C ASN A 84 -7.26 -12.33 7.74
N PHE A 85 -6.67 -12.18 8.93
CA PHE A 85 -5.89 -11.00 9.28
C PHE A 85 -4.71 -10.82 8.32
N VAL A 86 -3.90 -11.87 8.11
CA VAL A 86 -2.76 -11.85 7.21
C VAL A 86 -3.19 -11.53 5.77
N GLY A 87 -4.26 -12.16 5.28
CA GLY A 87 -4.78 -11.91 3.94
C GLY A 87 -5.20 -10.46 3.73
N LEU A 88 -5.94 -9.87 4.67
CA LEU A 88 -6.34 -8.47 4.61
C LEU A 88 -5.14 -7.52 4.73
N PHE A 89 -4.17 -7.83 5.59
CA PHE A 89 -2.96 -7.03 5.75
C PHE A 89 -2.13 -6.99 4.47
N LEU A 90 -1.91 -8.14 3.82
CA LEU A 90 -1.20 -8.23 2.54
C LEU A 90 -1.89 -7.41 1.45
N LEU A 91 -3.22 -7.50 1.36
CA LEU A 91 -4.01 -6.72 0.40
C LEU A 91 -3.90 -5.21 0.68
N ALA A 92 -4.02 -4.80 1.95
CA ALA A 92 -3.93 -3.40 2.35
C ALA A 92 -2.55 -2.82 2.00
N PHE A 93 -1.46 -3.48 2.39
CA PHE A 93 -0.11 -3.04 2.07
C PHE A 93 0.19 -3.05 0.58
N GLY A 94 -0.23 -4.09 -0.16
CA GLY A 94 -0.10 -4.10 -1.61
C GLY A 94 -0.81 -2.91 -2.25
N THR A 95 -2.01 -2.57 -1.78
CA THR A 95 -2.78 -1.41 -2.28
C THR A 95 -2.11 -0.09 -1.92
N ILE A 96 -1.53 0.03 -0.72
CA ILE A 96 -0.82 1.24 -0.30
C ILE A 96 0.46 1.45 -1.13
N PHE A 97 1.13 0.36 -1.55
CA PHE A 97 2.29 0.45 -2.42
C PHE A 97 1.94 0.93 -3.84
N GLU A 98 0.67 0.98 -4.23
CA GLU A 98 0.22 1.58 -5.50
C GLU A 98 0.18 3.13 -5.45
N LEU A 99 0.36 3.74 -4.26
CA LEU A 99 0.38 5.20 -4.10
C LEU A 99 1.30 5.93 -5.10
N PRO A 100 2.57 5.49 -5.34
CA PRO A 100 3.44 6.13 -6.32
C PRO A 100 2.87 6.10 -7.74
N LEU A 101 2.24 4.98 -8.12
CA LEU A 101 1.65 4.80 -9.45
C LEU A 101 0.45 5.73 -9.64
N ILE A 102 -0.39 5.86 -8.60
CA ILE A 102 -1.53 6.78 -8.59
C ILE A 102 -1.05 8.22 -8.71
N MET A 103 -0.03 8.63 -7.95
CA MET A 103 0.52 9.99 -8.00
C MET A 103 1.04 10.35 -9.39
N VAL A 104 1.78 9.44 -10.04
CA VAL A 104 2.29 9.64 -11.41
C VAL A 104 1.14 9.80 -12.39
N THR A 105 0.10 8.98 -12.26
CA THR A 105 -1.06 8.99 -13.15
C THR A 105 -1.86 10.29 -13.01
N LEU A 106 -2.09 10.75 -11.78
CA LEU A 106 -2.73 12.04 -11.52
C LEU A 106 -1.90 13.22 -12.03
N THR A 107 -0.57 13.14 -11.95
CA THR A 107 0.31 14.16 -12.54
C THR A 107 0.23 14.18 -14.06
N LYS A 108 0.23 13.01 -14.72
CA LYS A 108 0.04 12.92 -16.18
C LYS A 108 -1.34 13.39 -16.62
N ALA A 109 -2.37 13.18 -15.79
CA ALA A 109 -3.72 13.71 -15.98
C ALA A 109 -3.81 15.24 -15.77
N ARG A 110 -2.71 15.91 -15.37
CA ARG A 110 -2.66 17.33 -14.97
C ARG A 110 -3.55 17.67 -13.77
N LEU A 111 -4.02 16.67 -13.02
CA LEU A 111 -4.79 16.84 -11.79
C LEU A 111 -3.91 17.14 -10.57
N LEU A 112 -2.69 16.60 -10.56
CA LEU A 112 -1.74 16.76 -9.47
C LEU A 112 -0.50 17.54 -9.93
N ASN A 113 -0.31 18.76 -9.43
CA ASN A 113 0.94 19.48 -9.61
C ASN A 113 1.99 18.99 -8.59
N PRO A 114 3.13 18.40 -9.02
CA PRO A 114 4.16 17.91 -8.11
C PRO A 114 4.76 19.00 -7.20
N HIS A 115 4.78 20.26 -7.65
CA HIS A 115 5.23 21.38 -6.82
C HIS A 115 4.25 21.67 -5.68
N THR A 116 2.96 21.60 -5.95
CA THR A 116 1.92 21.74 -4.91
C THR A 116 1.95 20.54 -3.97
N ALA A 117 2.02 19.31 -4.49
CA ALA A 117 2.13 18.11 -3.67
C ALA A 117 3.36 18.13 -2.75
N ALA A 118 4.49 18.69 -3.21
CA ALA A 118 5.67 18.90 -2.38
C ALA A 118 5.42 19.89 -1.21
N ARG A 119 4.60 20.93 -1.40
CA ARG A 119 4.22 21.83 -0.30
C ARG A 119 3.27 21.16 0.71
N PHE A 120 2.54 20.13 0.29
CA PHE A 120 1.61 19.36 1.13
C PHE A 120 2.27 18.24 1.95
N ARG A 121 3.61 18.09 1.92
CA ARG A 121 4.36 17.07 2.69
C ARG A 121 3.96 16.95 4.15
N ARG A 122 3.78 18.09 4.84
CA ARG A 122 3.37 18.11 6.26
C ARG A 122 2.03 17.39 6.49
N HIS A 123 1.07 17.54 5.57
CA HIS A 123 -0.22 16.87 5.67
C HIS A 123 -0.11 15.39 5.32
N ALA A 124 0.71 15.04 4.33
CA ALA A 124 0.97 13.64 3.99
C ALA A 124 1.58 12.88 5.18
N ILE A 125 2.56 13.48 5.87
CA ILE A 125 3.15 12.91 7.09
C ILE A 125 2.08 12.68 8.16
N LEU A 126 1.22 13.68 8.41
CA LEU A 126 0.14 13.55 9.40
C LEU A 126 -0.82 12.41 9.04
N ILE A 127 -1.26 12.32 7.78
CA ILE A 127 -2.15 11.25 7.32
C ILE A 127 -1.49 9.88 7.47
N ILE A 128 -0.21 9.77 7.11
CA ILE A 128 0.56 8.53 7.23
C ILE A 128 0.71 8.12 8.69
N VAL A 129 0.99 9.06 9.59
CA VAL A 129 1.09 8.81 11.02
C VAL A 129 -0.26 8.38 11.60
N ILE A 130 -1.36 9.01 11.19
CA ILE A 130 -2.72 8.62 11.62
C ILE A 130 -3.06 7.21 11.12
N LEU A 131 -2.80 6.93 9.85
CA LEU A 131 -3.02 5.59 9.27
C LEU A 131 -2.15 4.54 9.98
N ALA A 132 -0.88 4.85 10.21
CA ALA A 132 0.02 3.98 10.97
C ALA A 132 -0.56 3.74 12.36
N ALA A 133 -0.97 4.78 13.10
CA ALA A 133 -1.57 4.66 14.44
C ALA A 133 -2.87 3.83 14.48
N ILE A 134 -3.69 3.86 13.42
CA ILE A 134 -4.90 3.02 13.34
C ILE A 134 -4.52 1.55 13.09
N ILE A 135 -3.48 1.31 12.28
CA ILE A 135 -3.01 -0.02 11.90
C ILE A 135 -2.18 -0.66 13.01
N THR A 136 -1.32 0.13 13.69
CA THR A 136 -0.51 -0.32 14.83
C THR A 136 -1.32 -0.25 16.11
N PRO A 137 -1.61 -1.40 16.72
CA PRO A 137 -2.35 -1.45 17.99
C PRO A 137 -1.52 -0.98 19.20
N THR A 138 -0.20 -0.78 19.06
CA THR A 138 0.65 -0.24 20.11
C THR A 138 0.88 1.26 19.94
N PRO A 139 0.66 2.07 20.99
CA PRO A 139 0.95 3.51 20.96
C PRO A 139 2.43 3.79 21.25
N ASP A 140 3.36 2.90 20.89
CA ASP A 140 4.80 3.13 21.07
C ASP A 140 5.40 3.81 19.83
N ALA A 141 6.18 4.85 20.06
CA ALA A 141 6.77 5.66 18.98
C ALA A 141 7.67 4.84 18.04
N PHE A 142 8.26 3.74 18.53
CA PHE A 142 9.13 2.89 17.73
C PHE A 142 8.36 2.06 16.70
N ASN A 143 7.35 1.27 17.10
CA ASN A 143 6.53 0.52 16.14
C ASN A 143 5.75 1.46 15.20
N LEU A 144 5.29 2.60 15.72
CA LEU A 144 4.62 3.61 14.89
C LEU A 144 5.57 4.17 13.82
N ALA A 145 6.81 4.51 14.19
CA ALA A 145 7.82 4.96 13.21
C ALA A 145 8.18 3.84 12.21
N LEU A 146 8.26 2.59 12.66
CA LEU A 146 8.57 1.44 11.82
C LEU A 146 7.54 1.26 10.69
N MET A 147 6.27 1.60 10.94
CA MET A 147 5.21 1.60 9.93
C MET A 147 5.11 2.90 9.13
N ALA A 148 5.28 4.05 9.79
CA ALA A 148 5.15 5.36 9.14
C ALA A 148 6.31 5.65 8.16
N VAL A 149 7.53 5.20 8.46
CA VAL A 149 8.72 5.47 7.64
C VAL A 149 8.61 4.85 6.23
N PRO A 150 8.28 3.55 6.06
CA PRO A 150 8.07 2.95 4.74
C PRO A 150 6.98 3.66 3.92
N LEU A 151 5.89 4.04 4.58
CA LEU A 151 4.78 4.76 3.95
C LEU A 151 5.19 6.17 3.48
N TYR A 152 5.96 6.88 4.30
CA TYR A 152 6.50 8.18 3.93
C TYR A 152 7.50 8.07 2.78
N LEU A 153 8.33 7.03 2.78
CA LEU A 153 9.28 6.77 1.71
C LEU A 153 8.55 6.50 0.40
N LEU A 154 7.46 5.73 0.41
CA LEU A 154 6.60 5.53 -0.75
C LEU A 154 6.01 6.83 -1.28
N PHE A 155 5.49 7.68 -0.39
CA PHE A 155 4.99 9.00 -0.78
C PHE A 155 6.08 9.83 -1.47
N GLU A 156 7.31 9.81 -0.96
CA GLU A 156 8.42 10.55 -1.56
C GLU A 156 8.88 9.98 -2.90
N VAL A 157 8.95 8.66 -3.02
CA VAL A 157 9.22 7.99 -4.30
C VAL A 157 8.15 8.36 -5.32
N GLY A 158 6.87 8.34 -4.92
CA GLY A 158 5.75 8.79 -5.76
C GLY A 158 5.91 10.22 -6.22
N LEU A 159 6.24 11.14 -5.31
CA LEU A 159 6.44 12.54 -5.63
C LEU A 159 7.63 12.76 -6.59
N LEU A 160 8.74 12.05 -6.39
CA LEU A 160 9.90 12.09 -7.29
C LEU A 160 9.54 11.58 -8.69
N CYS A 161 8.87 10.42 -8.78
CA CYS A 161 8.39 9.86 -10.04
C CYS A 161 7.42 10.83 -10.74
N SER A 162 6.51 11.48 -10.00
CA SER A 162 5.62 12.51 -10.54
C SER A 162 6.37 13.71 -11.10
N LYS A 163 7.43 14.20 -10.41
CA LYS A 163 8.27 15.29 -10.93
C LYS A 163 8.97 14.92 -12.24
N LEU A 164 9.46 13.68 -12.35
CA LEU A 164 10.07 13.17 -13.59
C LEU A 164 9.01 13.08 -14.71
N ALA A 165 7.83 12.56 -14.39
CA ALA A 165 6.72 12.42 -15.33
C ALA A 165 6.11 13.76 -15.78
N ALA A 166 6.28 14.84 -15.02
CA ALA A 166 5.84 16.19 -15.40
C ALA A 166 6.80 16.90 -16.36
N LYS A 167 8.06 16.44 -16.45
CA LYS A 167 9.09 17.04 -17.31
C LYS A 167 9.15 16.43 -18.72
N GLY A 168 8.53 15.28 -18.95
CA GLY A 168 8.48 14.58 -20.24
C GLY A 168 7.07 14.45 -20.75
#